data_AF-A0A7T1HLR0-F1
#
_entry.id   AF-A0A7T1HLR0-F1
#
_cell.length_a   1.000
_cell.length_b   1.000
_cell.length_c   1.000
_cell.angle_alpha   90.00
_cell.angle_beta   90.00
_cell.angle_gamma   90.00
#
_symmetry.space_group_name_H-M   'P 1'
#
loop_
_entity.id
_entity.type
_entity.pdbx_description
1 polymer ?
#
loop_
_entity_poly.entity_id
_entity_poly.type
_entity_poly.pdbx_seq_one_letter_code
_entity_poly.pdbx_strand_id
1 'polypeptide(L)'
;MSVSFREEDVDLSRLPEDSRDIESQAFVDAVFALYQEPYEGMEGSFSCSYTEGLFEISWIPLGDPGTELMQVRWLLEDGRHEEAIPLLEQLLEREPDNLEARHVLMMVLNGHRLLS
;
A
#
# COMPACT_ATOMS: atom_id res chain seq x y z
N MET A 1 -6.17 2.36 -2.24
CA MET A 1 -7.45 2.93 -1.74
C MET A 1 -7.39 3.02 -0.22
N SER A 2 -7.93 4.09 0.37
CA SER A 2 -8.02 4.22 1.82
C SER A 2 -9.43 4.65 2.24
N VAL A 3 -9.85 4.19 3.41
CA VAL A 3 -11.11 4.56 4.04
C VAL A 3 -10.89 4.72 5.54
N SER A 4 -11.57 5.70 6.12
CA SER A 4 -11.59 5.92 7.57
C SER A 4 -13.04 6.07 8.03
N PHE A 5 -13.40 5.41 9.13
CA PHE A 5 -14.75 5.47 9.70
C PHE A 5 -14.70 5.21 11.21
N ARG A 6 -15.74 5.65 11.92
CA ARG A 6 -15.88 5.42 13.37
C ARG A 6 -16.45 4.03 13.64
N GLU A 7 -16.14 3.46 14.79
CA GLU A 7 -16.68 2.17 15.23
C GLU A 7 -18.22 2.14 15.31
N GLU A 8 -18.85 3.28 15.59
CA GLU A 8 -20.30 3.45 15.65
C GLU A 8 -20.98 3.32 14.27
N ASP A 9 -20.22 3.54 13.18
CA ASP A 9 -20.71 3.42 11.81
C ASP A 9 -20.62 1.98 11.28
N VAL A 10 -20.05 1.05 12.05
CA VAL A 10 -19.90 -0.35 11.65
C VAL A 10 -21.25 -1.07 11.66
N ASP A 11 -21.63 -1.62 10.52
CA ASP A 11 -22.79 -2.49 10.41
C ASP A 11 -22.53 -3.84 11.10
N LEU A 12 -22.91 -3.93 12.39
CA LEU A 12 -22.74 -5.11 13.22
C LEU A 12 -23.41 -6.37 12.65
N SER A 13 -24.42 -6.22 11.77
CA SER A 13 -25.10 -7.37 11.15
C SER A 13 -24.17 -8.16 10.21
N ARG A 14 -23.11 -7.52 9.72
CA ARG A 14 -22.08 -8.12 8.87
C ARG A 14 -21.01 -8.87 9.66
N LEU A 15 -21.01 -8.77 10.99
CA LEU A 15 -20.05 -9.42 11.87
C LEU A 15 -20.63 -10.71 12.50
N PRO A 16 -19.77 -11.70 12.81
CA PRO A 16 -20.12 -12.85 13.66
C PRO A 16 -20.79 -12.42 14.98
N GLU A 17 -21.74 -13.20 15.49
CA GLU A 17 -22.50 -12.80 16.70
C GLU A 17 -21.62 -12.60 17.93
N ASP A 18 -20.56 -13.41 18.07
CA ASP A 18 -19.59 -13.39 19.16
C ASP A 18 -18.61 -12.21 19.10
N SER A 19 -18.59 -11.45 17.99
CA SER A 19 -17.72 -10.29 17.80
C SER A 19 -18.48 -8.95 17.74
N ARG A 20 -19.76 -8.90 18.14
CA ARG A 20 -20.59 -7.67 18.06
C ARG A 20 -20.44 -6.74 19.28
N ASP A 21 -19.59 -7.10 20.23
CA ASP A 21 -19.26 -6.24 21.36
C ASP A 21 -18.16 -5.24 20.96
N ILE A 22 -18.55 -3.96 20.78
CA ILE A 22 -17.67 -2.88 20.26
C ILE A 22 -16.41 -2.70 21.13
N GLU A 23 -16.50 -2.93 22.44
CA GLU A 23 -15.36 -2.77 23.34
C GLU A 23 -14.39 -3.95 23.31
N SER A 24 -14.72 -5.02 22.56
CA SER A 24 -13.94 -6.25 22.51
C SER A 24 -12.88 -6.23 21.41
N GLN A 25 -11.76 -6.91 21.66
CA GLN A 25 -10.77 -7.17 20.60
C GLN A 25 -11.37 -8.00 19.46
N ALA A 26 -12.32 -8.89 19.77
CA ALA A 26 -13.00 -9.71 18.77
C ALA A 26 -13.74 -8.85 17.73
N PHE A 27 -14.32 -7.72 18.14
CA PHE A 27 -14.93 -6.76 17.23
C PHE A 27 -13.90 -6.15 16.27
N VAL A 28 -12.77 -5.66 16.79
CA VAL A 28 -11.69 -5.08 15.97
C VAL A 28 -11.18 -6.11 14.95
N ASP A 29 -10.92 -7.34 15.40
CA ASP A 29 -10.43 -8.43 14.55
C ASP A 29 -11.46 -8.78 13.45
N ALA A 30 -12.75 -8.83 13.81
CA ALA A 30 -13.82 -9.12 12.86
C ALA A 30 -14.01 -8.00 11.83
N VAL A 31 -13.88 -6.72 12.23
CA VAL A 31 -13.89 -5.59 11.31
C VAL A 31 -12.71 -5.67 10.35
N PHE A 32 -11.50 -5.94 10.84
CA PHE A 32 -10.33 -6.11 9.98
C PHE A 32 -10.53 -7.24 8.97
N ALA A 33 -11.05 -8.40 9.41
CA ALA A 33 -11.35 -9.51 8.52
C ALA A 33 -12.39 -9.13 7.44
N LEU A 34 -13.48 -8.47 7.82
CA LEU A 34 -14.54 -8.04 6.90
C LEU A 34 -14.01 -7.13 5.78
N TYR A 35 -13.07 -6.24 6.10
CA TYR A 35 -12.50 -5.31 5.13
C TYR A 35 -11.30 -5.88 4.36
N GLN A 36 -10.66 -6.93 4.88
CA GLN A 36 -9.61 -7.66 4.17
C GLN A 36 -10.19 -8.65 3.14
N GLU A 37 -11.34 -9.28 3.44
CA GLU A 37 -11.99 -10.31 2.60
C GLU A 37 -11.99 -9.98 1.09
N PRO A 38 -12.33 -8.75 0.64
CA PRO A 38 -12.37 -8.44 -0.80
C PRO A 38 -11.00 -8.49 -1.50
N TYR A 39 -9.91 -8.45 -0.74
CA TYR A 39 -8.54 -8.43 -1.26
C TYR A 39 -7.80 -9.76 -1.06
N GLU A 40 -8.45 -10.77 -0.47
CA GLU A 40 -7.85 -12.09 -0.32
C GLU A 40 -7.48 -12.69 -1.69
N GLY A 41 -6.23 -13.12 -1.81
CA GLY A 41 -5.70 -13.66 -3.07
C GLY A 41 -5.31 -12.61 -4.11
N MET A 42 -5.49 -11.32 -3.84
CA MET A 42 -4.93 -10.24 -4.67
C MET A 42 -3.48 -9.96 -4.25
N GLU A 43 -2.63 -9.61 -5.22
CA GLU A 43 -1.27 -9.15 -4.92
C GLU A 43 -1.33 -7.70 -4.41
N GLY A 44 -0.89 -7.48 -3.17
CA GLY A 44 -0.89 -6.16 -2.54
C GLY A 44 -0.64 -6.21 -1.04
N SER A 45 -0.68 -5.04 -0.43
CA SER A 45 -0.53 -4.85 1.01
C SER A 45 -1.83 -4.28 1.58
N PHE A 46 -2.44 -5.04 2.47
CA PHE A 46 -3.52 -4.57 3.33
C PHE A 46 -2.91 -4.01 4.61
N SER A 47 -3.37 -2.84 5.04
CA SER A 47 -2.97 -2.25 6.32
C SER A 47 -4.17 -1.64 6.99
N CYS A 48 -4.36 -1.98 8.25
CA CYS A 48 -5.44 -1.48 9.09
C CYS A 48 -4.90 -1.04 10.44
N SER A 49 -5.50 0.00 11.01
CA SER A 49 -5.26 0.44 12.37
C SER A 49 -6.59 0.77 13.04
N TYR A 50 -6.59 0.68 14.36
CA TYR A 50 -7.71 1.08 15.20
C TYR A 50 -7.17 1.86 16.38
N THR A 51 -7.59 3.11 16.54
CA THR A 51 -7.12 4.00 17.61
C THR A 51 -8.23 4.96 17.99
N GLU A 52 -8.55 5.06 19.28
CA GLU A 52 -9.58 5.97 19.81
C GLU A 52 -10.94 5.87 19.08
N GLY A 53 -11.39 4.66 18.78
CA GLY A 53 -12.66 4.41 18.10
C GLY A 53 -12.67 4.73 16.60
N LEU A 54 -11.50 5.03 16.01
CA LEU A 54 -11.34 5.29 14.58
C LEU A 54 -10.63 4.12 13.90
N PHE A 55 -11.25 3.60 12.84
CA PHE A 55 -10.63 2.66 11.92
C PHE A 55 -9.98 3.43 10.78
N GLU A 56 -8.72 3.12 10.48
CA GLU A 56 -8.06 3.53 9.24
C GLU A 56 -7.66 2.27 8.48
N ILE A 57 -8.23 2.09 7.29
CA ILE A 57 -7.98 0.91 6.46
C ILE A 57 -7.45 1.38 5.11
N SER A 58 -6.42 0.70 4.65
CA SER A 58 -5.79 0.94 3.36
C SER A 58 -5.48 -0.37 2.66
N TRP A 59 -5.72 -0.36 1.36
CA TRP A 59 -5.26 -1.40 0.45
C TRP A 59 -4.37 -0.75 -0.61
N ILE A 60 -3.19 -1.32 -0.78
CA ILE A 60 -2.18 -0.89 -1.74
C ILE A 60 -1.93 -2.06 -2.68
N PRO A 61 -2.41 -2.05 -3.93
CA PRO A 61 -2.14 -3.13 -4.87
C PRO A 61 -0.63 -3.25 -5.15
N LEU A 62 -0.11 -4.47 -5.19
CA LEU A 62 1.22 -4.74 -5.69
C LEU A 62 1.16 -4.58 -7.22
N GLY A 63 2.16 -3.93 -7.82
CA GLY A 63 2.10 -3.58 -9.24
C GLY A 63 1.24 -2.34 -9.53
N ASP A 64 0.81 -1.58 -8.52
CA ASP A 64 0.34 -0.22 -8.77
C ASP A 64 1.54 0.71 -9.02
N PRO A 65 1.57 1.45 -10.14
CA PRO A 65 2.67 2.34 -10.52
C PRO A 65 3.04 3.36 -9.44
N GLY A 66 2.05 3.86 -8.71
CA GLY A 66 2.27 4.82 -7.63
C GLY A 66 2.99 4.20 -6.44
N THR A 67 2.77 2.92 -6.19
CA THR A 67 3.41 2.15 -5.12
C THR A 67 4.83 1.74 -5.50
N GLU A 68 5.04 1.37 -6.76
CA GLU A 68 6.37 1.04 -7.28
C GLU A 68 7.28 2.26 -7.32
N LEU A 69 6.75 3.43 -7.70
CA LEU A 69 7.47 4.70 -7.61
C LEU A 69 7.81 5.08 -6.17
N MET A 70 6.92 4.79 -5.22
CA MET A 70 7.22 5.00 -3.80
C MET A 70 8.39 4.13 -3.37
N GLN A 71 8.35 2.82 -3.64
CA GLN A 71 9.44 1.89 -3.32
C GLN A 71 10.77 2.32 -3.94
N VAL A 72 10.76 2.72 -5.23
CA VAL A 72 11.93 3.27 -5.91
C VAL A 72 12.48 4.47 -5.15
N ARG A 73 11.62 5.40 -4.71
CA ARG A 73 12.05 6.59 -3.97
C ARG A 73 12.77 6.23 -2.67
N TRP A 74 12.26 5.26 -1.91
CA TRP A 74 12.92 4.76 -0.69
C TRP A 74 14.32 4.17 -0.98
N LEU A 75 14.45 3.36 -2.04
CA LEU A 75 15.75 2.80 -2.43
C LEU A 75 16.75 3.89 -2.83
N LEU A 76 16.29 4.93 -3.52
CA LEU A 76 17.13 6.05 -3.91
C LEU A 76 17.58 6.89 -2.72
N GLU A 77 16.70 7.13 -1.73
CA GLU A 77 17.05 7.82 -0.49
C GLU A 77 18.10 7.05 0.33
N ASP A 78 18.06 5.71 0.28
CA ASP A 78 19.05 4.82 0.90
C ASP A 78 20.33 4.64 0.04
N GLY A 79 20.44 5.32 -1.11
CA GLY A 79 21.58 5.25 -2.03
C GLY A 79 21.69 3.95 -2.82
N ARG A 80 20.68 3.08 -2.76
CA ARG A 80 20.62 1.75 -3.40
C ARG A 80 20.16 1.88 -4.86
N HIS A 81 20.92 2.64 -5.64
CA HIS A 81 20.60 2.93 -7.04
C HIS A 81 20.52 1.68 -7.92
N GLU A 82 21.40 0.69 -7.68
CA GLU A 82 21.44 -0.57 -8.44
C GLU A 82 20.16 -1.39 -8.30
N GLU A 83 19.45 -1.27 -7.17
CA GLU A 83 18.18 -1.95 -6.93
C GLU A 83 16.98 -1.14 -7.44
N ALA A 84 17.10 0.20 -7.47
CA ALA A 84 16.05 1.09 -7.95
C ALA A 84 15.89 1.05 -9.48
N ILE A 85 16.99 0.92 -10.24
CA ILE A 85 17.00 0.90 -11.71
C ILE A 85 16.13 -0.23 -12.28
N PRO A 86 16.29 -1.51 -11.92
CA PRO A 86 15.50 -2.59 -12.51
C PRO A 86 14.00 -2.50 -12.17
N LEU A 87 13.63 -1.85 -11.06
CA LEU A 87 12.22 -1.59 -10.73
C LEU A 87 11.63 -0.50 -11.64
N LEU A 88 12.39 0.56 -11.92
CA LEU A 88 12.00 1.61 -12.87
C LEU A 88 11.88 1.10 -14.30
N GLU A 89 12.78 0.21 -14.72
CA GLU A 89 12.73 -0.43 -16.04
C GLU A 89 11.47 -1.30 -16.17
N GLN A 90 11.19 -2.16 -15.20
CA GLN A 90 9.96 -2.97 -15.18
C GLN A 90 8.68 -2.12 -15.17
N LEU A 91 8.68 -1.03 -14.40
CA LEU A 91 7.58 -0.09 -14.39
C LEU A 91 7.35 0.56 -15.76
N LEU A 92 8.42 0.95 -16.45
CA LEU A 92 8.33 1.54 -17.80
C LEU A 92 8.02 0.53 -18.90
N GLU A 93 8.35 -0.74 -18.72
CA GLU A 93 7.91 -1.82 -19.62
C GLU A 93 6.38 -2.00 -19.56
N ARG A 94 5.82 -1.95 -18.35
CA ARG A 94 4.36 -2.02 -18.13
C ARG A 94 3.64 -0.72 -18.47
N GLU A 95 4.27 0.41 -18.16
CA GLU A 95 3.72 1.75 -18.37
C GLU A 95 4.68 2.66 -19.15
N PRO A 96 4.75 2.51 -20.48
CA PRO A 96 5.64 3.31 -21.30
C PRO A 96 5.37 4.83 -21.20
N ASP A 97 4.18 5.25 -20.81
CA ASP A 97 3.83 6.68 -20.73
C ASP A 97 4.00 7.28 -19.32
N ASN A 98 4.55 6.51 -18.36
CA ASN A 98 4.80 7.00 -17.01
C ASN A 98 5.97 8.00 -16.99
N LEU A 99 5.63 9.29 -17.13
CA LEU A 99 6.59 10.39 -17.20
C LEU A 99 7.43 10.52 -15.92
N GLU A 100 6.85 10.23 -14.76
CA GLU A 100 7.56 10.30 -13.48
C GLU A 100 8.62 9.19 -13.40
N ALA A 101 8.26 7.94 -13.69
CA ALA A 101 9.22 6.83 -13.73
C ALA A 101 10.36 7.09 -14.74
N ARG A 102 10.03 7.60 -15.92
CA ARG A 102 11.04 7.97 -16.93
C ARG A 102 11.97 9.07 -16.42
N HIS A 103 11.43 10.10 -15.77
CA HIS A 103 12.21 11.18 -15.21
C HIS A 103 13.13 10.70 -14.09
N VAL A 104 12.61 9.90 -13.15
CA VAL A 104 13.40 9.32 -12.05
C VAL A 104 14.52 8.43 -12.60
N LEU A 105 14.24 7.55 -13.57
CA LEU A 105 15.27 6.71 -14.19
C LEU A 105 16.38 7.55 -14.85
N MET A 106 16.01 8.62 -15.56
CA MET A 106 16.98 9.52 -16.17
C MET A 106 17.86 10.23 -15.13
N MET A 107 17.29 10.64 -14.00
CA MET A 107 18.06 11.23 -12.89
C MET A 107 19.06 10.22 -12.31
N VAL A 108 18.62 8.99 -12.06
CA VAL A 108 19.45 7.95 -11.45
C VAL A 108 20.60 7.55 -12.37
N LEU A 109 20.34 7.31 -13.66
CA LEU A 109 21.38 6.93 -14.63
C LEU A 109 22.42 8.04 -14.84
N ASN A 110 22.00 9.30 -14.87
CA ASN A 110 22.92 10.43 -15.00
C ASN A 110 23.76 10.64 -13.72
N GLY A 111 23.16 10.46 -12.54
CA GLY A 111 23.86 10.55 -11.26
C GLY A 111 24.84 9.39 -11.03
N HIS A 112 24.45 8.17 -11.38
CA HIS A 112 25.26 6.97 -11.25
C HIS A 112 26.54 7.02 -12.11
N ARG A 113 26.43 7.56 -13.33
CA ARG A 113 27.54 7.68 -14.28
C ARG A 113 28.64 8.66 -13.85
N LEU A 114 28.38 9.51 -12.85
CA LEU A 114 29.37 10.44 -12.30
C LEU A 114 30.17 9.86 -11.12
N LEU A 115 29.77 8.68 -10.61
CA LEU A 115 30.38 8.02 -9.45
C LEU A 115 31.08 6.69 -9.79
N SER A 116 30.89 6.18 -11.00
CA SER A 116 31.56 4.99 -11.58
C SER A 116 32.74 5.36 -12.46
#